data_AF-A0AA43JEX6-F1
#
_entry.id   AF-A0AA43JEX6-F1
#
_cell.length_a   1.000
_cell.length_b   1.000
_cell.length_c   1.000
_cell.angle_alpha   90.00
_cell.angle_beta   90.00
_cell.angle_gamma   90.00
#
_symmetry.space_group_name_H-M   'P 1'
#
loop_
_entity.id
_entity.type
_entity.pdbx_description
1 polymer ?
#
loop_
_entity_poly.entity_id
_entity_poly.type
_entity_poly.pdbx_seq_one_letter_code
_entity_poly.pdbx_strand_id
1 'polypeptide(L)'
;MFGDWFNTEEVDEVADAIVADLVKRLPPSPGPHTRKTADRLRKTHDVIFARLEQFVRSRKLNIYKMARLANRVRWALRDAGYATEFTDALSYELATVAKLASRQASRPPA
;
A
#
# COMPACT_ATOMS: atom_id res chain seq x y z
N MET A 1 20.30 -9.92 15.30
CA MET A 1 21.20 -9.43 14.24
C MET A 1 20.52 -8.23 13.57
N PHE A 2 21.23 -7.12 13.36
CA PHE A 2 20.65 -5.87 12.82
C PHE A 2 20.32 -5.91 11.31
N GLY A 3 20.71 -6.97 10.58
CA GLY A 3 20.57 -7.08 9.12
C GLY A 3 19.12 -7.24 8.61
N ASP A 4 18.29 -8.04 9.28
CA ASP A 4 16.90 -8.28 8.82
C ASP A 4 16.00 -7.05 8.91
N TRP A 5 16.41 -6.04 9.70
CA TRP A 5 15.70 -4.77 9.81
C TRP A 5 15.73 -3.99 8.49
N PHE A 6 16.79 -4.18 7.69
CA PHE A 6 17.03 -3.53 6.40
C PHE A 6 16.65 -4.39 5.19
N ASN A 7 16.34 -5.67 5.35
CA ASN A 7 15.84 -6.47 4.24
C ASN A 7 14.43 -5.99 3.83
N THR A 8 14.33 -5.40 2.63
CA THR A 8 13.10 -4.85 2.07
C THR A 8 12.57 -5.63 0.87
N GLU A 9 13.14 -6.79 0.54
CA GLU A 9 12.76 -7.55 -0.66
C GLU A 9 11.26 -7.87 -0.67
N GLU A 10 10.75 -8.51 0.38
CA GLU A 10 9.31 -8.81 0.51
C GLU A 10 8.43 -7.54 0.58
N VAL A 11 8.97 -6.44 1.10
CA VAL A 11 8.26 -5.15 1.16
C VAL A 11 8.10 -4.59 -0.25
N ASP A 12 9.15 -4.67 -1.04
CA ASP A 12 9.19 -4.20 -2.41
C ASP A 12 8.29 -5.07 -3.31
N GLU A 13 8.27 -6.40 -3.11
CA GLU A 13 7.34 -7.31 -3.80
C GLU A 13 5.86 -6.99 -3.50
N VAL A 14 5.53 -6.73 -2.23
CA VAL A 14 4.16 -6.36 -1.85
C VAL A 14 3.78 -5.01 -2.45
N ALA A 15 4.68 -4.03 -2.43
CA ALA A 15 4.44 -2.74 -3.08
C ALA A 15 4.19 -2.90 -4.58
N ASP A 16 5.01 -3.69 -5.28
CA ASP A 16 4.88 -3.92 -6.72
C ASP A 16 3.56 -4.64 -7.06
N ALA A 17 3.16 -5.60 -6.23
CA ALA A 17 1.88 -6.27 -6.39
C ALA A 17 0.69 -5.31 -6.21
N ILE A 18 0.76 -4.40 -5.22
CA ILE A 18 -0.26 -3.35 -5.02
C ILE A 18 -0.35 -2.44 -6.24
N VAL A 19 0.79 -1.99 -6.76
CA VAL A 19 0.86 -1.13 -7.95
C VAL A 19 0.28 -1.85 -9.16
N ALA A 20 0.66 -3.10 -9.40
CA ALA A 20 0.16 -3.90 -10.52
C ALA A 20 -1.36 -4.10 -10.46
N ASP A 21 -1.91 -4.37 -9.27
CA ASP A 21 -3.36 -4.48 -9.06
C ASP A 21 -4.08 -3.15 -9.33
N LEU A 22 -3.52 -2.02 -8.88
CA LEU A 22 -4.07 -0.68 -9.12
C LEU A 22 -4.08 -0.34 -10.60
N VAL A 23 -2.94 -0.48 -11.28
CA VAL A 23 -2.81 -0.19 -12.72
C VAL A 23 -3.77 -1.03 -13.53
N LYS A 24 -3.89 -2.32 -13.20
CA LYS A 24 -4.78 -3.25 -13.90
C LYS A 24 -6.27 -2.91 -13.73
N ARG A 25 -6.70 -2.55 -12.51
CA ARG A 25 -8.12 -2.39 -12.16
C ARG A 25 -8.61 -0.95 -12.34
N LEU A 26 -7.72 0.00 -12.18
CA LEU A 26 -7.96 1.44 -12.20
C LEU A 26 -6.85 2.15 -12.98
N PRO A 27 -6.76 1.92 -14.31
CA PRO A 27 -5.72 2.54 -15.11
C PRO A 27 -5.77 4.07 -15.02
N PRO A 28 -4.63 4.75 -15.13
CA PRO A 28 -4.55 6.21 -15.14
C PRO A 28 -5.35 6.72 -16.35
N SER A 29 -6.39 7.49 -16.09
CA SER A 29 -7.27 8.02 -17.13
C SER A 29 -7.54 9.50 -16.88
N PRO A 30 -7.41 10.36 -17.92
CA PRO A 30 -7.72 11.78 -17.82
C PRO A 30 -9.24 12.08 -17.87
N GLY A 31 -10.09 11.05 -17.92
CA GLY A 31 -11.54 11.19 -18.03
C GLY A 31 -12.28 11.35 -16.69
N PRO A 32 -13.52 11.87 -16.70
CA PRO A 32 -14.29 12.08 -15.47
C PRO A 32 -14.52 10.76 -14.72
N HIS A 33 -14.39 10.83 -13.39
CA HIS A 33 -14.65 9.69 -12.51
C HIS A 33 -16.13 9.29 -12.59
N THR A 34 -16.41 8.20 -13.30
CA THR A 34 -17.76 7.63 -13.36
C THR A 34 -18.08 6.87 -12.06
N ARG A 35 -19.37 6.64 -11.77
CA ARG A 35 -19.79 5.75 -10.68
C ARG A 35 -19.12 4.37 -10.74
N LYS A 36 -18.93 3.84 -11.95
CA LYS A 36 -18.21 2.58 -12.20
C LYS A 36 -16.73 2.65 -11.83
N THR A 37 -16.08 3.80 -12.06
CA THR A 37 -14.70 4.06 -11.64
C THR A 37 -14.59 4.13 -10.12
N ALA A 38 -15.54 4.80 -9.45
CA ALA A 38 -15.59 4.88 -8.00
C ALA A 38 -15.82 3.49 -7.34
N ASP A 39 -16.73 2.68 -7.89
CA ASP A 39 -16.97 1.32 -7.38
C ASP A 39 -15.75 0.40 -7.59
N ARG A 40 -15.02 0.55 -8.70
CA ARG A 40 -13.76 -0.16 -8.93
C ARG A 40 -12.67 0.29 -7.98
N LEU A 41 -12.55 1.59 -7.73
CA LEU A 41 -11.60 2.14 -6.77
C LEU A 41 -11.86 1.55 -5.37
N ARG A 42 -13.11 1.58 -4.91
CA ARG A 42 -13.50 1.00 -3.60
C ARG A 42 -13.16 -0.49 -3.50
N LYS A 43 -13.56 -1.30 -4.49
CA LYS A 43 -13.22 -2.74 -4.48
C LYS A 43 -11.72 -3.01 -4.51
N THR A 44 -10.97 -2.18 -5.23
CA THR A 44 -9.52 -2.31 -5.33
C THR A 44 -8.85 -1.91 -4.03
N HIS A 45 -9.34 -0.84 -3.39
CA HIS A 45 -8.95 -0.40 -2.06
C HIS A 45 -9.13 -1.53 -1.03
N ASP A 46 -10.34 -2.09 -0.87
CA ASP A 46 -10.61 -3.15 0.11
C ASP A 46 -9.64 -4.34 -0.02
N VAL A 47 -9.38 -4.78 -1.26
CA VAL A 47 -8.49 -5.91 -1.55
C VAL A 47 -7.03 -5.60 -1.22
N ILE A 48 -6.55 -4.40 -1.59
CA ILE A 48 -5.18 -3.96 -1.32
C ILE A 48 -4.93 -3.83 0.17
N PHE A 49 -5.84 -3.19 0.89
CA PHE A 49 -5.67 -2.93 2.32
C PHE A 49 -5.82 -4.21 3.15
N ALA A 50 -6.71 -5.12 2.77
CA ALA A 50 -6.78 -6.45 3.42
C ALA A 50 -5.47 -7.23 3.26
N ARG A 51 -4.88 -7.24 2.06
CA ARG A 51 -3.59 -7.90 1.79
C ARG A 51 -2.44 -7.25 2.56
N LEU A 52 -2.43 -5.92 2.64
CA LEU A 52 -1.45 -5.17 3.42
C LEU A 52 -1.54 -5.51 4.91
N GLU A 53 -2.73 -5.50 5.49
CA GLU A 53 -2.92 -5.84 6.90
C GLU A 53 -2.41 -7.25 7.22
N GLN A 54 -2.73 -8.22 6.37
CA GLN A 54 -2.27 -9.59 6.52
C GLN A 54 -0.74 -9.68 6.47
N PHE A 55 -0.12 -9.03 5.50
CA PHE A 55 1.34 -8.98 5.37
C PHE A 55 2.00 -8.38 6.62
N VAL A 56 1.51 -7.22 7.08
CA VAL A 56 2.04 -6.53 8.26
C VAL A 56 1.93 -7.39 9.52
N ARG A 57 0.79 -8.06 9.72
CA ARG A 57 0.59 -8.97 10.86
C ARG A 57 1.56 -10.15 10.85
N SER A 58 1.87 -10.68 9.66
CA SER A 58 2.77 -11.85 9.52
C SER A 58 4.27 -11.51 9.68
N ARG A 59 4.70 -10.29 9.35
CA ARG A 59 6.13 -9.92 9.28
C ARG A 59 6.61 -8.89 10.31
N LYS A 60 5.72 -8.31 11.13
CA LYS A 60 6.04 -7.23 12.10
C LYS A 60 6.94 -6.15 11.47
N LEU A 61 6.39 -5.39 10.52
CA LEU A 61 7.14 -4.32 9.86
C LEU A 61 7.58 -3.24 10.84
N ASN A 62 8.85 -2.84 10.77
CA ASN A 62 9.36 -1.66 11.45
C ASN A 62 8.97 -0.36 10.71
N ILE A 63 9.18 0.80 11.34
CA ILE A 63 8.83 2.12 10.76
C ILE A 63 9.51 2.36 9.41
N TYR A 64 10.77 1.96 9.27
CA TYR A 64 11.52 2.10 8.01
C TYR A 64 10.87 1.32 6.86
N LYS A 65 10.52 0.05 7.08
CA LYS A 65 9.86 -0.81 6.09
C LYS A 65 8.48 -0.28 5.71
N MET A 66 7.72 0.27 6.66
CA MET A 66 6.43 0.90 6.36
C MET A 66 6.61 2.16 5.49
N ALA A 67 7.60 2.99 5.78
CA ALA A 67 7.92 4.16 4.95
C ALA A 67 8.41 3.75 3.55
N ARG A 68 9.24 2.69 3.46
CA ARG A 68 9.70 2.12 2.19
C ARG A 68 8.53 1.66 1.32
N LEU A 69 7.58 0.90 1.89
CA LEU A 69 6.37 0.46 1.20
C LEU A 69 5.60 1.65 0.61
N ALA A 70 5.26 2.62 1.46
CA ALA A 70 4.46 3.77 1.06
C ALA A 70 5.16 4.60 -0.04
N ASN A 71 6.47 4.82 0.09
CA ASN A 71 7.24 5.56 -0.91
C ASN A 71 7.35 4.81 -2.23
N ARG A 72 7.57 3.49 -2.20
CA ARG A 72 7.68 2.69 -3.42
C ARG A 72 6.37 2.71 -4.21
N VAL A 73 5.23 2.54 -3.54
CA VAL A 73 3.91 2.66 -4.17
C VAL A 73 3.68 4.06 -4.72
N ARG A 74 4.01 5.10 -3.95
CA ARG A 74 3.86 6.51 -4.37
C ARG A 74 4.58 6.79 -5.69
N TRP A 75 5.87 6.46 -5.76
CA TRP A 75 6.68 6.75 -6.95
C TRP A 75 6.28 5.88 -8.13
N ALA A 76 6.04 4.59 -7.93
CA ALA A 76 5.64 3.70 -9.02
C ALA A 76 4.30 4.11 -9.65
N LEU A 77 3.34 4.61 -8.86
CA LEU A 77 2.09 5.16 -9.40
C LEU A 77 2.29 6.50 -10.10
N ARG A 78 3.18 7.37 -9.59
CA ARG A 78 3.51 8.61 -10.31
C ARG A 78 4.13 8.32 -11.67
N ASP A 79 5.07 7.38 -11.73
CA ASP A 79 5.72 6.94 -12.96
C ASP A 79 4.71 6.29 -13.94
N ALA A 80 3.68 5.63 -13.40
CA ALA A 80 2.57 5.10 -14.19
C ALA A 80 1.61 6.19 -14.71
N GLY A 81 1.73 7.45 -14.28
CA GLY A 81 0.92 8.57 -14.76
C GLY A 81 -0.28 8.93 -13.89
N TYR A 82 -0.30 8.52 -12.61
CA TYR A 82 -1.35 8.94 -11.67
C TYR A 82 -1.10 10.35 -11.13
N ALA A 83 -2.18 11.06 -10.82
CA ALA A 83 -2.12 12.41 -10.25
C ALA A 83 -1.38 12.43 -8.90
N THR A 84 -0.55 13.46 -8.70
CA THR A 84 0.24 13.69 -7.48
C THR A 84 -0.62 13.58 -6.22
N GLU A 85 -1.77 14.24 -6.21
CA GLU A 85 -2.70 14.32 -5.08
C GLU A 85 -3.23 12.92 -4.71
N PHE A 86 -3.55 12.10 -5.72
CA PHE A 86 -3.99 10.72 -5.50
C PHE A 86 -2.86 9.86 -4.93
N THR A 87 -1.66 9.93 -5.50
CA THR A 87 -0.52 9.14 -5.03
C THR A 87 -0.10 9.52 -3.62
N ASP A 88 -0.22 10.79 -3.25
CA ASP A 88 0.12 11.29 -1.92
C ASP A 88 -0.89 10.81 -0.88
N ALA A 89 -2.18 10.97 -1.15
CA ALA A 89 -3.24 10.49 -0.28
C ALA A 89 -3.15 8.97 -0.05
N LEU A 90 -2.99 8.18 -1.12
CA LEU A 90 -2.88 6.74 -1.02
C LEU A 90 -1.63 6.30 -0.25
N SER A 91 -0.48 6.95 -0.48
CA SER A 91 0.76 6.63 0.22
C SER A 91 0.67 6.89 1.73
N TYR A 92 0.03 7.99 2.12
CA TYR A 92 -0.21 8.34 3.52
C TYR A 92 -1.15 7.33 4.19
N GLU A 93 -2.21 6.92 3.49
CA GLU A 93 -3.15 5.92 3.96
C GLU A 93 -2.48 4.55 4.15
N LEU A 94 -1.67 4.10 3.19
CA LEU A 94 -0.87 2.86 3.28
C LEU A 94 0.03 2.87 4.52
N ALA A 95 0.76 3.96 4.75
CA ALA A 95 1.61 4.10 5.93
C ALA A 95 0.79 4.06 7.24
N THR A 96 -0.38 4.68 7.24
CA THR A 96 -1.29 4.72 8.40
C THR A 96 -1.84 3.34 8.73
N VAL A 97 -2.37 2.61 7.73
CA VAL A 97 -2.90 1.25 7.94
C VAL A 97 -1.80 0.29 8.36
N ALA A 98 -0.62 0.35 7.71
CA ALA A 98 0.51 -0.48 8.12
C ALA A 98 0.90 -0.22 9.59
N LYS A 99 0.94 1.04 10.03
CA LYS A 99 1.22 1.40 11.42
C LYS A 99 0.16 0.85 12.38
N LEU A 100 -1.12 0.96 12.05
CA LEU A 100 -2.21 0.45 12.88
C LEU A 100 -2.19 -1.09 12.97
N ALA A 101 -2.05 -1.77 11.84
CA ALA A 101 -1.96 -3.23 11.78
C ALA A 101 -0.74 -3.75 12.56
N SER A 102 0.41 -3.07 12.46
CA SER A 102 1.62 -3.44 13.23
C SER A 102 1.40 -3.27 14.73
N ARG A 103 0.73 -2.20 15.17
CA ARG A 103 0.40 -1.99 16.59
C ARG A 103 -0.54 -3.07 17.11
N GLN A 104 -1.56 -3.44 16.33
CA GLN A 104 -2.51 -4.47 16.70
C GLN A 104 -1.84 -5.84 16.82
N ALA A 105 -0.93 -6.19 15.90
CA ALA A 105 -0.15 -7.43 15.95
C ALA A 105 0.80 -7.52 17.16
N SER A 106 1.18 -6.38 17.74
CA SER A 106 2.05 -6.34 18.93
C SER A 106 1.30 -6.39 20.27
N ARG A 107 -0.04 -6.27 20.27
CA ARG A 107 -0.84 -6.31 21.49
C ARG A 107 -1.10 -7.78 21.90
N PRO A 108 -0.85 -8.18 23.16
CA PRO A 108 -1.16 -9.53 23.62
C PRO A 108 -2.68 -9.78 23.58
N PRO A 109 -3.12 -11.04 23.35
CA PRO A 109 -4.54 -11.40 23.49
C PRO A 109 -4.99 -11.11 24.93
N ALA A 110 -6.19 -10.53 25.06
CA ALA A 110 -6.82 -10.22 26.35
C ALA A 110 -7.26 -11.50 27.06
#